data_AF-A0A4Y9S8V6-F1
#
_entry.id   AF-A0A4Y9S8V6-F1
#
_cell.length_a   1.000
_cell.length_b   1.000
_cell.length_c   1.000
_cell.angle_alpha   90.00
_cell.angle_beta   90.00
_cell.angle_gamma   90.00
#
_symmetry.space_group_name_H-M   'P 1'
#
loop_
_entity.id
_entity.type
_entity.pdbx_description
1 polymer ?
#
loop_
_entity_poly.entity_id
_entity_poly.type
_entity_poly.pdbx_seq_one_letter_code
_entity_poly.pdbx_strand_id
1 'polypeptide(L)' 'MASEKTVKFILAAAIVAVVLSVFGYVAVFVHDYNGCKQLEDDAAKAGKPMSCADIKAEAKARAKAER' A
#
# COMPACT_ATOMS: atom_id res chain seq x y z
N MET A 1 -36.56 7.83 17.88
CA MET A 1 -35.72 6.62 17.89
C MET A 1 -35.45 6.23 16.45
N ALA A 2 -34.20 6.31 15.97
CA ALA A 2 -33.88 5.86 14.62
C ALA A 2 -34.31 4.39 14.50
N SER A 3 -35.09 4.06 13.48
CA SER A 3 -35.60 2.70 13.27
C SER A 3 -34.44 1.72 13.39
N GLU A 4 -34.55 0.73 14.26
CA GLU A 4 -33.49 -0.23 14.61
C GLU A 4 -32.87 -0.88 13.35
N LYS A 5 -33.68 -0.98 12.29
CA LYS A 5 -33.29 -1.42 10.94
C LYS A 5 -32.25 -0.49 10.30
N THR A 6 -32.45 0.83 10.35
CA THR A 6 -31.52 1.84 9.82
C THR A 6 -30.19 1.82 10.55
N VAL A 7 -30.20 1.67 11.89
CA VAL A 7 -28.97 1.60 12.69
C VAL A 7 -28.16 0.35 12.33
N LYS A 8 -28.82 -0.81 12.17
CA LYS A 8 -28.17 -2.05 11.72
C LYS A 8 -27.54 -1.93 10.33
N PHE A 9 -28.21 -1.27 9.39
CA PHE A 9 -27.67 -1.03 8.04
C PHE A 9 -26.45 -0.10 8.06
N ILE A 10 -26.49 1.00 8.81
CA ILE A 10 -25.36 1.93 8.93
C ILE A 10 -24.16 1.24 9.59
N LEU A 11 -24.39 0.44 10.63
CA LEU A 11 -23.33 -0.31 11.30
C LEU A 11 -22.69 -1.34 10.38
N ALA A 12 -23.49 -2.09 9.62
CA ALA A 12 -22.97 -3.04 8.65
C ALA A 12 -22.14 -2.36 7.55
N ALA A 13 -22.61 -1.22 7.02
CA ALA A 13 -21.87 -0.44 6.03
C ALA A 13 -20.55 0.11 6.60
N ALA A 14 -20.54 0.57 7.85
CA ALA A 14 -19.35 1.05 8.53
C ALA A 14 -18.29 -0.06 8.68
N ILE A 15 -18.71 -1.27 9.07
CA ILE A 15 -17.81 -2.42 9.19
C ILE A 15 -17.18 -2.76 7.82
N VAL A 16 -17.98 -2.80 6.76
CA VAL A 16 -17.50 -3.08 5.39
C VAL A 16 -16.50 -2.01 4.95
N ALA A 17 -16.79 -0.72 5.20
CA ALA A 17 -15.91 0.38 4.84
C ALA A 17 -14.53 0.27 5.54
N VAL A 18 -14.51 -0.12 6.82
CA VAL A 18 -13.25 -0.34 7.56
C VAL A 18 -12.46 -1.49 6.95
N VAL A 19 -13.10 -2.63 6.66
CA VAL A 19 -12.44 -3.79 6.05
C VAL A 19 -11.84 -3.46 4.69
N LEU A 20 -12.60 -2.77 3.83
CA LEU A 20 -12.12 -2.34 2.52
C LEU A 20 -10.94 -1.34 2.63
N SER A 21 -10.97 -0.46 3.63
CA SER A 21 -9.87 0.49 3.87
C SER A 21 -8.58 -0.23 4.27
N VAL A 22 -8.67 -1.24 5.14
CA VAL A 22 -7.52 -2.07 5.52
C VAL A 22 -7.00 -2.86 4.32
N PHE A 23 -7.89 -3.47 3.53
CA PHE A 23 -7.51 -4.19 2.31
C PHE A 23 -6.81 -3.27 1.29
N GLY A 24 -7.32 -2.06 1.07
CA GLY A 24 -6.70 -1.08 0.19
C GLY A 24 -5.31 -0.68 0.66
N TYR A 25 -5.14 -0.46 1.97
CA TYR A 25 -3.83 -0.18 2.56
C TYR A 25 -2.85 -1.34 2.34
N VAL A 26 -3.25 -2.57 2.69
CA VAL A 26 -2.40 -3.76 2.50
C VAL A 26 -2.07 -3.97 1.02
N ALA A 27 -3.02 -3.79 0.11
CA ALA A 27 -2.80 -3.93 -1.33
C ALA A 27 -1.77 -2.93 -1.87
N VAL A 28 -1.84 -1.65 -1.46
CA VAL A 28 -0.85 -0.63 -1.82
C VAL A 28 0.54 -1.02 -1.31
N PHE A 29 0.63 -1.48 -0.06
CA PHE A 29 1.89 -1.92 0.51
C PHE A 29 2.44 -3.15 -0.21
N VAL A 30 1.62 -4.15 -0.50
CA VAL A 30 2.03 -5.35 -1.25
C VAL A 30 2.49 -5.01 -2.66
N HIS A 31 1.83 -4.06 -3.33
CA HIS A 31 2.24 -3.59 -4.66
C HIS A 31 3.61 -2.88 -4.62
N ASP A 32 3.84 -2.08 -3.58
CA ASP A 32 5.11 -1.42 -3.32
C ASP A 32 6.23 -2.43 -3.00
N TYR A 33 5.95 -3.46 -2.19
CA TYR A 33 6.89 -4.55 -1.89
C TYR A 33 7.19 -5.43 -3.12
N ASN A 34 6.18 -5.80 -3.91
CA ASN A 34 6.37 -6.62 -5.12
C ASN A 34 7.13 -5.86 -6.21
N GLY A 35 6.86 -4.57 -6.40
CA GLY A 35 7.64 -3.74 -7.33
C GLY A 35 9.10 -3.67 -6.91
N CYS A 36 9.34 -3.55 -5.61
CA CYS A 36 10.66 -3.46 -5.03
C CYS A 36 11.44 -4.79 -5.16
N LYS A 37 10.79 -5.95 -5.02
CA LYS A 37 11.40 -7.27 -5.28
C LYS A 37 11.73 -7.49 -6.76
N GLN A 38 10.90 -6.96 -7.67
CA GLN A 38 11.18 -7.00 -9.10
C GLN A 38 12.37 -6.11 -9.47
N LEU A 39 12.49 -4.94 -8.84
CA LEU A 39 13.65 -4.04 -8.98
C LEU A 39 14.92 -4.63 -8.34
N GLU A 40 14.81 -5.38 -7.25
CA GLU A 40 15.94 -6.10 -6.64
C GLU A 40 16.48 -7.20 -7.55
N ASP A 41 15.59 -7.97 -8.19
CA ASP A 41 15.95 -9.03 -9.14
C ASP A 41 16.56 -8.46 -10.44
N ASP A 42 16.01 -7.34 -10.94
CA ASP A 42 16.55 -6.63 -12.11
C ASP A 42 17.92 -5.98 -11.82
N ALA A 43 18.08 -5.35 -10.65
CA ALA A 43 19.34 -4.76 -10.22
C ALA A 43 20.42 -5.82 -9.94
N ALA A 44 20.02 -6.98 -9.39
CA ALA A 44 20.90 -8.15 -9.25
C ALA A 44 21.35 -8.68 -10.63
N LYS A 45 20.44 -8.74 -11.62
CA LYS A 45 20.77 -9.12 -13.00
C LYS A 45 21.65 -8.09 -13.72
N ALA A 46 21.49 -6.81 -13.40
CA ALA A 46 22.32 -5.71 -13.92
C ALA A 46 23.69 -5.59 -13.24
N GLY A 47 24.04 -6.50 -12.31
CA GLY A 47 25.34 -6.53 -11.63
C GLY A 47 25.49 -5.51 -10.51
N LYS A 48 24.40 -4.89 -10.07
CA LYS A 48 24.37 -3.86 -9.02
C LYS A 48 23.30 -4.21 -7.97
N PRO A 49 23.53 -5.22 -7.12
CA PRO A 49 22.56 -5.60 -6.09
C PRO A 49 22.36 -4.43 -5.13
N MET A 50 21.21 -3.77 -5.23
CA MET A 50 20.74 -2.79 -4.24
C MET A 50 19.65 -3.44 -3.40
N SER A 51 19.63 -3.18 -2.10
CA SER A 51 18.53 -3.63 -1.27
C SER A 51 17.28 -2.78 -1.51
N CYS A 52 16.12 -3.40 -1.38
CA CYS A 52 14.82 -2.73 -1.47
C CYS A 52 14.72 -1.44 -0.64
N ALA A 53 15.40 -1.39 0.50
CA ALA A 53 15.46 -0.22 1.37
C ALA A 53 16.11 1.00 0.66
N ASP A 54 17.18 0.78 -0.09
CA ASP A 54 17.91 1.82 -0.82
C ASP A 54 17.10 2.31 -2.03
N ILE A 55 16.49 1.39 -2.79
CA ILE A 55 15.63 1.73 -3.94
C ILE A 55 14.43 2.58 -3.48
N LYS A 56 13.82 2.20 -2.36
CA LYS A 56 12.69 2.95 -1.76
C LYS A 56 13.13 4.28 -1.16
N ALA A 57 14.33 4.35 -0.57
CA ALA A 57 14.91 5.59 -0.08
C ALA A 57 15.19 6.57 -1.23
N GLU A 58 15.72 6.09 -2.35
CA GLU A 58 16.02 6.90 -3.53
C GLU A 58 14.75 7.38 -4.24
N ALA A 59 13.75 6.50 -4.41
CA ALA A 59 12.44 6.88 -4.94
C ALA A 59 11.73 7.93 -4.05
N LYS A 60 11.81 7.77 -2.72
CA LYS A 60 11.28 8.74 -1.76
C LYS A 60 12.05 10.06 -1.78
N ALA A 61 13.37 10.02 -1.97
CA ALA A 61 14.20 11.21 -2.12
C ALA A 61 13.85 11.97 -3.41
N ARG A 62 13.64 11.26 -4.53
CA ARG A 62 13.19 11.85 -5.80
C ARG A 62 11.79 12.47 -5.69
N ALA A 63 10.83 11.74 -5.10
CA ALA A 63 9.47 12.25 -4.88
C ALA A 63 9.42 13.48 -3.95
N LYS A 64 10.42 13.66 -3.09
CA LYS A 64 10.57 14.84 -2.22
C LYS A 64 11.32 15.99 -2.90
N ALA A 65 12.12 15.72 -3.93
CA ALA A 65 12.86 16.73 -4.69
C ALA A 65 12.03 17.37 -5.81
N GLU A 66 10.97 16.70 -6.28
CA GLU A 66 10.01 17.22 -7.26
C GLU A 66 8.82 17.97 -6.62
N ARG A 67 8.84 18.17 -5.29
CA ARG A 67 7.87 18.95 -4.52
C ARG A 67 8.49 20.24 -4.00
#